data_AF-A0A1H6B270-F1
#
_entry.id   AF-A0A1H6B270-F1
#
_cell.length_a   1.000
_cell.length_b   1.000
_cell.length_c   1.000
_cell.angle_alpha   90.00
_cell.angle_beta   90.00
_cell.angle_gamma   90.00
#
_symmetry.space_group_name_H-M   'P 1'
#
loop_
_entity.id
_entity.type
_entity.pdbx_description
1 polymer ?
#
loop_
_entity_poly.entity_id
_entity_poly.type
_entity_poly.pdbx_seq_one_letter_code
_entity_poly.pdbx_strand_id
1 'polypeptide(L)'
;MNTAMTATTRFATALLGFSLIAGAAIAQPQQYYQGPPPPPPQQGWEAPPPQFAAAWQRGYKDGVYGARKDFENHRPPSPMNRDEYRNPHFIAPPDRRDYREGFRHGYQVAVHNIYGPGYRNY
;
A
#
# COMPACT_ATOMS: atom_id res chain seq x y z
N MET A 1 -51.18 40.31 9.11
CA MET A 1 -51.35 40.17 7.65
C MET A 1 -50.35 39.12 7.19
N ASN A 2 -50.82 37.92 6.82
CA ASN A 2 -49.97 36.79 6.44
C ASN A 2 -50.21 36.45 4.96
N THR A 3 -49.14 36.37 4.16
CA THR A 3 -49.13 35.76 2.81
C THR A 3 -47.72 35.22 2.57
N ALA A 4 -47.50 33.91 2.80
CA ALA A 4 -47.36 32.82 1.82
C ALA A 4 -46.24 33.05 0.77
N MET A 5 -45.08 32.38 0.86
CA MET A 5 -44.74 31.02 0.40
C MET A 5 -44.58 30.86 -1.13
N THR A 6 -43.37 30.43 -1.50
CA THR A 6 -43.05 29.36 -2.48
C THR A 6 -42.42 29.73 -3.83
N ALA A 7 -41.41 28.91 -4.13
CA ALA A 7 -40.48 28.80 -5.24
C ALA A 7 -41.08 28.72 -6.65
N THR A 8 -40.25 29.08 -7.64
CA THR A 8 -40.46 28.69 -9.04
C THR A 8 -39.15 28.26 -9.69
N THR A 9 -38.97 26.94 -9.72
CA THR A 9 -38.05 26.20 -10.59
C THR A 9 -38.40 26.46 -12.06
N ARG A 10 -37.41 26.78 -12.89
CA ARG A 10 -37.59 26.90 -14.34
C ARG A 10 -37.40 25.55 -15.03
N PHE A 11 -38.35 25.28 -15.91
CA PHE A 11 -38.54 24.15 -16.81
C PHE A 11 -37.39 23.95 -17.79
N ALA A 12 -37.10 22.69 -18.13
CA ALA A 12 -36.75 22.32 -19.50
C ALA A 12 -37.07 20.85 -19.76
N THR A 13 -38.07 20.65 -20.61
CA THR A 13 -38.58 19.41 -21.19
C THR A 13 -37.53 18.76 -22.09
N ALA A 14 -37.36 17.43 -22.03
CA ALA A 14 -36.79 16.65 -23.12
C ALA A 14 -37.38 15.23 -23.15
N LEU A 15 -38.39 15.11 -24.01
CA LEU A 15 -38.81 13.96 -24.84
C LEU A 15 -38.40 12.54 -24.40
N LEU A 16 -39.43 11.77 -24.05
CA LEU A 16 -39.46 10.31 -23.98
C LEU A 16 -39.05 9.69 -25.32
N GLY A 17 -37.93 8.99 -25.33
CA GLY A 17 -37.58 7.97 -26.32
C GLY A 17 -37.70 6.59 -25.68
N PHE A 18 -38.74 5.82 -26.03
CA PHE A 18 -38.87 4.42 -25.66
C PHE A 18 -38.03 3.57 -26.61
N SER A 19 -37.08 2.81 -26.08
CA SER A 19 -36.43 1.71 -26.80
C SER A 19 -36.18 0.56 -25.83
N LEU A 20 -36.92 -0.52 -26.03
CA LEU A 20 -36.83 -1.79 -25.33
C LEU A 20 -35.57 -2.54 -25.77
N ILE A 21 -34.56 -2.63 -24.91
CA ILE A 21 -33.56 -3.70 -24.94
C ILE A 21 -33.31 -4.13 -23.49
N ALA A 22 -33.46 -5.43 -23.25
CA ALA A 22 -33.28 -6.09 -21.97
C ALA A 22 -31.84 -5.92 -21.44
N GLY A 23 -31.74 -5.37 -20.23
CA GLY A 23 -30.48 -5.14 -19.53
C GLY A 23 -30.73 -4.29 -18.29
N ALA A 24 -31.49 -4.83 -17.33
CA ALA A 24 -31.74 -4.17 -16.06
C ALA A 24 -30.47 -4.15 -15.20
N ALA A 25 -29.54 -3.24 -15.51
CA ALA A 25 -28.63 -2.68 -14.53
C ALA A 25 -29.11 -1.25 -14.26
N ILE A 26 -30.13 -1.20 -13.40
CA ILE A 26 -30.65 0.02 -12.79
C ILE A 26 -29.45 0.78 -12.23
N ALA A 27 -29.18 1.98 -12.74
CA ALA A 27 -28.22 2.89 -12.13
C ALA A 27 -28.73 3.18 -10.71
N GLN A 28 -28.19 2.44 -9.74
CA GLN A 28 -28.51 2.63 -8.33
C GLN A 28 -27.99 4.02 -7.94
N PRO A 29 -28.83 4.92 -7.39
CA PRO A 29 -28.32 6.12 -6.76
C PRO A 29 -27.33 5.67 -5.68
N GLN A 30 -26.12 6.23 -5.70
CA GLN A 30 -25.10 6.02 -4.69
C GLN A 30 -25.69 6.39 -3.32
N GLN A 31 -26.22 5.38 -2.63
CA GLN A 31 -26.63 5.48 -1.26
C GLN A 31 -25.39 5.86 -0.47
N TYR A 32 -25.45 6.99 0.21
CA TYR A 32 -24.52 7.42 1.24
C TYR A 32 -24.51 6.35 2.34
N TYR A 33 -23.79 5.25 2.12
CA TYR A 33 -23.37 4.36 3.19
C TYR A 33 -22.29 5.11 3.97
N GLN A 34 -22.70 5.83 5.01
CA GLN A 34 -21.80 6.15 6.12
C GLN A 34 -21.58 4.86 6.92
N GLY A 35 -20.86 3.91 6.32
CA GLY A 35 -20.22 2.84 7.08
C GLY A 35 -19.11 3.44 7.96
N PRO A 36 -18.61 2.69 8.95
CA PRO A 36 -17.36 3.07 9.61
C PRO A 36 -16.30 3.39 8.53
N PRO A 37 -15.45 4.42 8.75
CA PRO A 37 -14.42 4.76 7.78
C PRO A 37 -13.67 3.48 7.38
N PRO A 38 -13.36 3.29 6.09
CA PRO A 38 -12.55 2.15 5.69
C PRO A 38 -11.32 2.09 6.60
N PRO A 39 -10.92 0.90 7.09
CA PRO A 39 -9.70 0.80 7.87
C PRO A 39 -8.59 1.51 7.09
N PRO A 40 -7.70 2.26 7.78
CA PRO A 40 -6.58 2.91 7.10
C PRO A 40 -5.91 1.86 6.22
N PRO A 41 -5.55 2.20 4.96
CA PRO A 41 -4.96 1.23 4.06
C PRO A 41 -3.81 0.56 4.80
N GLN A 42 -3.92 -0.75 5.00
CA GLN A 42 -2.90 -1.53 5.68
C GLN A 42 -1.65 -1.36 4.82
N GLN A 43 -0.70 -0.54 5.28
CA GLN A 43 0.58 -0.40 4.64
C GLN A 43 1.17 -1.81 4.60
N GLY A 44 1.28 -2.38 3.39
CA GLY A 44 1.86 -3.70 3.21
C GLY A 44 3.23 -3.73 3.86
N TRP A 45 3.65 -4.91 4.31
CA TRP A 45 4.93 -5.12 5.00
C TRP A 45 6.15 -4.69 4.16
N GLU A 46 5.96 -4.39 2.88
CA GLU A 46 6.93 -3.87 1.92
C GLU A 46 7.19 -2.36 2.09
N ALA A 47 6.29 -1.64 2.76
CA ALA A 47 6.41 -0.20 3.00
C ALA A 47 7.24 0.09 4.26
N PRO A 48 8.29 0.93 4.19
CA PRO A 48 9.04 1.33 5.38
C PRO A 48 8.21 2.27 6.26
N PRO A 49 8.35 2.21 7.60
CA PRO A 49 7.72 3.19 8.47
C PRO A 49 8.23 4.63 8.21
N PRO A 50 7.33 5.63 8.20
CA PRO A 50 7.63 6.98 7.73
C PRO A 50 8.57 7.78 8.66
N GLN A 51 8.70 7.39 9.93
CA GLN A 51 9.46 8.12 10.96
C GLN A 51 10.99 7.96 10.87
N PHE A 52 11.50 7.10 10.00
CA PHE A 52 12.93 6.79 9.91
C PHE A 52 13.67 7.65 8.89
N ALA A 53 15.00 7.80 9.08
CA ALA A 53 15.88 8.47 8.14
C ALA A 53 15.80 7.85 6.73
N ALA A 54 16.02 8.66 5.69
CA ALA A 54 15.87 8.23 4.30
C ALA A 54 16.74 7.00 3.94
N ALA A 55 17.96 6.92 4.48
CA ALA A 55 18.84 5.78 4.29
C ALA A 55 18.27 4.49 4.89
N TRP A 56 17.67 4.58 6.09
CA TRP A 56 16.99 3.46 6.73
C TRP A 56 15.78 3.00 5.89
N GLN A 57 14.97 3.94 5.41
CA GLN A 57 13.80 3.61 4.57
C GLN A 57 14.19 2.93 3.26
N ARG A 58 15.27 3.39 2.63
CA ARG A 58 15.84 2.73 1.45
C ARG A 58 16.36 1.34 1.79
N GLY A 59 17.11 1.22 2.89
CA GLY A 59 17.58 -0.06 3.41
C GLY A 59 16.45 -1.06 3.57
N TYR A 60 15.36 -0.66 4.21
CA TYR A 60 14.18 -1.50 4.41
C TYR A 60 13.61 -2.06 3.10
N LYS A 61 13.40 -1.19 2.10
CA LYS A 61 12.92 -1.61 0.77
C LYS A 61 13.88 -2.59 0.10
N ASP A 62 15.18 -2.31 0.16
CA ASP A 62 16.21 -3.17 -0.43
C ASP A 62 16.30 -4.53 0.30
N GLY A 63 16.11 -4.54 1.62
CA GLY A 63 16.05 -5.76 2.43
C GLY A 63 14.87 -6.65 2.07
N VAL A 64 13.69 -6.06 1.90
CA VAL A 64 12.47 -6.74 1.41
C VAL A 64 12.72 -7.38 0.05
N TYR A 65 13.25 -6.60 -0.90
CA TYR A 65 13.57 -7.09 -2.25
C TYR A 65 14.64 -8.20 -2.21
N GLY A 66 15.67 -8.02 -1.39
CA GLY A 66 16.76 -8.97 -1.20
C GLY A 66 16.27 -10.32 -0.68
N ALA A 67 15.36 -10.33 0.30
CA ALA A 67 14.76 -11.56 0.81
C ALA A 67 13.92 -12.27 -0.26
N ARG A 68 13.08 -11.53 -0.99
CA ARG A 68 12.25 -12.09 -2.07
C ARG A 68 13.12 -12.75 -3.14
N LYS A 69 14.17 -12.07 -3.57
CA LYS A 69 15.12 -12.61 -4.55
C LYS A 69 15.89 -13.82 -4.00
N ASP A 70 16.11 -13.94 -2.69
CA ASP A 70 16.80 -15.11 -2.11
C ASP A 70 15.87 -16.32 -2.14
N PHE A 71 14.60 -16.10 -1.78
CA PHE A 71 13.55 -17.09 -1.90
C PHE A 71 13.36 -17.57 -3.35
N GLU A 72 13.22 -16.65 -4.31
CA GLU A 72 13.09 -16.96 -5.74
C GLU A 72 14.28 -17.79 -6.28
N ASN A 73 15.48 -17.53 -5.76
CA ASN A 73 16.69 -18.26 -6.13
C ASN A 73 16.93 -19.53 -5.28
N HIS A 74 15.97 -19.93 -4.44
CA HIS A 74 16.08 -21.08 -3.53
C HIS A 74 17.33 -21.03 -2.63
N ARG A 75 17.77 -19.82 -2.26
CA ARG A 75 18.91 -19.62 -1.36
C ARG A 75 18.43 -19.66 0.10
N PRO A 76 19.26 -20.16 1.03
CA PRO A 76 18.99 -19.98 2.47
C PRO A 76 18.86 -18.49 2.80
N PRO A 77 17.81 -18.07 3.53
CA PRO A 77 17.66 -16.69 3.97
C PRO A 77 18.84 -16.18 4.79
N SER A 78 19.53 -15.18 4.27
CA SER A 78 20.56 -14.42 4.96
C SER A 78 20.75 -13.06 4.30
N PRO A 79 20.68 -11.94 5.06
CA PRO A 79 21.07 -10.63 4.54
C PRO A 79 22.50 -10.63 3.98
N MET A 80 23.38 -11.50 4.50
CA MET A 80 24.78 -11.58 4.08
C MET A 80 24.95 -12.15 2.66
N ASN A 81 23.91 -12.73 2.07
CA ASN A 81 23.89 -13.13 0.66
C ASN A 81 23.95 -11.91 -0.28
N ARG A 82 23.65 -10.71 0.23
CA ARG A 82 23.45 -9.49 -0.54
C ARG A 82 24.65 -8.58 -0.45
N ASP A 83 25.18 -8.21 -1.60
CA ASP A 83 26.33 -7.30 -1.65
C ASP A 83 25.94 -5.90 -1.21
N GLU A 84 24.70 -5.50 -1.50
CA GLU A 84 24.09 -4.26 -1.06
C GLU A 84 24.07 -4.17 0.48
N TYR A 85 23.84 -5.29 1.16
CA TYR A 85 23.92 -5.36 2.61
C TYR A 85 25.37 -5.36 3.11
N ARG A 86 26.24 -6.18 2.52
CA ARG A 86 27.64 -6.34 2.95
C ARG A 86 28.45 -5.07 2.74
N ASN A 87 28.20 -4.37 1.64
CA ASN A 87 29.01 -3.29 1.15
C ASN A 87 28.20 -2.23 0.37
N PRO A 88 27.39 -1.42 1.07
CA PRO A 88 26.55 -0.38 0.46
C PRO A 88 27.38 0.83 0.01
N HIS A 89 28.20 0.69 -1.02
CA HIS A 89 29.03 1.77 -1.55
C HIS A 89 28.21 2.93 -2.13
N PHE A 90 26.98 2.65 -2.57
CA PHE A 90 26.00 3.65 -3.04
C PHE A 90 25.35 4.46 -1.90
N ILE A 91 25.66 4.15 -0.64
CA ILE A 91 25.26 4.95 0.53
C ILE A 91 26.49 5.67 1.07
N ALA A 92 26.32 6.96 1.38
CA ALA A 92 27.36 7.76 1.99
C ALA A 92 27.82 7.11 3.32
N PRO A 93 29.14 7.09 3.62
CA PRO A 93 29.68 6.42 4.81
C PRO A 93 28.91 6.65 6.12
N PRO A 94 28.50 7.88 6.52
CA PRO A 94 27.77 8.10 7.77
C PRO A 94 26.39 7.42 7.81
N ASP A 95 25.74 7.26 6.65
CA ASP A 95 24.38 6.73 6.56
C ASP A 95 24.32 5.20 6.39
N ARG A 96 25.48 4.55 6.20
CA ARG A 96 25.57 3.10 5.95
C ARG A 96 25.05 2.28 7.12
N ARG A 97 25.20 2.77 8.36
CA ARG A 97 24.67 2.09 9.54
C ARG A 97 23.14 2.03 9.47
N ASP A 98 22.50 3.18 9.32
CA ASP A 98 21.05 3.31 9.26
C ASP A 98 20.49 2.51 8.06
N TYR A 99 21.17 2.54 6.92
CA TYR A 99 20.84 1.69 5.77
C TYR A 99 20.85 0.19 6.13
N ARG A 100 21.93 -0.31 6.76
CA ARG A 100 22.04 -1.73 7.13
C ARG A 100 21.00 -2.15 8.17
N GLU A 101 20.66 -1.26 9.10
CA GLU A 101 19.60 -1.49 10.07
C GLU A 101 18.25 -1.64 9.37
N GLY A 102 17.88 -0.68 8.52
CA GLY A 102 16.67 -0.77 7.70
C GLY A 102 16.64 -2.06 6.88
N PHE A 103 17.74 -2.38 6.21
CA PHE A 103 17.89 -3.60 5.42
C PHE A 103 17.61 -4.86 6.23
N ARG A 104 18.23 -4.98 7.41
CA ARG A 104 18.02 -6.15 8.27
C ARG A 104 16.56 -6.30 8.68
N HIS A 105 15.91 -5.19 9.04
CA HIS A 105 14.50 -5.20 9.42
C HIS A 105 13.59 -5.60 8.26
N GLY A 106 13.75 -4.97 7.09
CA GLY A 106 12.95 -5.30 5.89
C GLY A 106 13.14 -6.75 5.44
N TYR A 107 14.38 -7.25 5.50
CA TYR A 107 14.70 -8.64 5.19
C TYR A 107 14.00 -9.61 6.15
N GLN A 108 14.08 -9.36 7.46
CA GLN A 108 13.42 -10.19 8.48
C GLN A 108 11.90 -10.21 8.32
N VAL A 109 11.29 -9.05 8.07
CA VAL A 109 9.85 -8.94 7.82
C VAL A 109 9.46 -9.75 6.59
N ALA A 110 10.18 -9.60 5.47
CA ALA A 110 9.92 -10.36 4.25
C ALA A 110 10.04 -11.87 4.47
N VAL A 111 11.11 -12.30 5.12
CA VAL A 111 11.33 -13.71 5.46
C VAL A 111 10.20 -14.26 6.33
N HIS A 112 9.77 -13.54 7.36
CA HIS A 112 8.66 -13.96 8.20
C HIS A 112 7.35 -14.12 7.40
N ASN A 113 7.08 -13.21 6.45
CA ASN A 113 5.89 -13.28 5.60
C ASN A 113 5.98 -14.40 4.55
N ILE A 114 7.15 -14.68 4.00
CA ILE A 114 7.36 -15.70 2.96
C ILE A 114 7.39 -17.12 3.54
N TYR A 115 8.11 -17.33 4.64
CA TYR A 115 8.34 -18.64 5.24
C TYR A 115 7.38 -18.96 6.39
N GLY A 116 6.64 -17.96 6.88
CA GLY A 116 5.72 -18.08 7.99
C GLY A 116 6.37 -17.87 9.37
N PRO A 117 5.55 -17.88 10.44
CA PRO A 117 5.94 -17.42 11.77
C PRO A 117 6.99 -18.28 12.49
N GLY A 118 7.26 -19.49 12.01
CA GLY A 118 8.28 -20.38 12.57
C GLY A 118 9.71 -20.05 12.12
N TYR A 119 9.89 -19.20 11.11
CA TYR A 119 11.20 -18.90 10.57
C TYR A 119 11.95 -17.85 11.44
N ARG A 120 12.82 -18.33 12.35
CA ARG A 120 13.74 -17.51 13.14
C ARG A 120 15.18 -17.78 12.68
N ASN A 121 15.83 -16.75 12.12
CA ASN A 121 17.28 -16.75 11.91
C ASN A 121 17.97 -16.56 13.27
N TYR A 122 18.86 -17.49 13.66
CA TYR A 122 19.82 -17.33 14.74
C TYR A 122 21.00 -16.47 14.28
#